data_AF-A0A7S1SAJ6-F1
#
_entry.id   AF-A0A7S1SAJ6-F1
#
_cell.length_a   1.000
_cell.length_b   1.000
_cell.length_c   1.000
_cell.angle_alpha   90.00
_cell.angle_beta   90.00
_cell.angle_gamma   90.00
#
_symmetry.space_group_name_H-M   'P 1'
#
loop_
_entity.id
_entity.type
_entity.pdbx_description
1 polymer ?
#
loop_
_entity_poly.entity_id
_entity_poly.type
_entity_poly.pdbx_seq_one_letter_code
_entity_poly.pdbx_strand_id
1 'polypeptide(L)'
;HNSVPGRDTVWSDNCDGEGTNWLGLQLMLVRDQLSGRRGWTNFLAELIDQDSGTPYDKHCQFVWQSAVRSASQALVHAVEEFAGSAQGGRGEVPPICRRSGCNRPTWNGRPGEYCSRTCRGAEGGGRAPVN
;
A
#
# COMPACT_ATOMS: atom_id res chain seq x y z
N HIS A 1 -6.78 2.89 13.18
CA HIS A 1 -7.79 1.95 12.68
C HIS A 1 -8.97 1.95 13.64
N ASN A 2 -10.12 2.46 13.21
CA ASN A 2 -11.35 2.44 13.99
C ASN A 2 -12.15 1.21 13.53
N SER A 3 -12.31 0.21 14.40
CA SER A 3 -12.77 -1.13 14.03
C SER A 3 -14.29 -1.28 13.91
N VAL A 4 -15.04 -0.17 13.88
CA VAL A 4 -16.51 -0.17 13.96
C VAL A 4 -17.09 0.64 12.79
N PRO A 5 -17.78 0.00 11.83
CA PRO A 5 -18.49 0.69 10.74
C PRO A 5 -19.52 1.68 11.29
N GLY A 6 -19.58 2.90 10.73
CA GLY A 6 -20.63 3.89 11.02
C GLY A 6 -20.40 4.78 12.25
N ARG A 7 -19.24 4.73 12.91
CA ARG A 7 -18.97 5.59 14.08
C ARG A 7 -18.45 6.98 13.73
N ASP A 8 -17.86 7.15 12.55
CA ASP A 8 -17.23 8.40 12.15
C ASP A 8 -17.55 8.72 10.68
N THR A 9 -18.77 9.20 10.45
CA THR A 9 -19.23 9.63 9.12
C THR A 9 -18.77 11.05 8.77
N VAL A 10 -18.04 11.71 9.67
CA VAL A 10 -17.67 13.13 9.56
C VAL A 10 -16.17 13.29 9.27
N TRP A 11 -15.29 12.56 9.95
CA TRP A 11 -13.85 12.83 9.92
C TRP A 11 -13.05 11.94 8.97
N SER A 12 -13.38 10.65 8.87
CA SER A 12 -12.68 9.70 8.00
C SER A 12 -13.65 8.67 7.47
N ASP A 13 -13.73 8.55 6.14
CA ASP A 13 -14.38 7.42 5.49
C ASP A 13 -13.64 6.14 5.91
N ASN A 14 -14.38 5.09 6.24
CA ASN A 14 -13.80 3.83 6.73
C ASN A 14 -13.21 3.01 5.55
N CYS A 15 -12.53 3.71 4.64
CA CYS A 15 -12.10 3.29 3.30
C CYS A 15 -13.26 2.84 2.37
N ASP A 16 -14.50 3.23 2.67
CA ASP A 16 -15.70 2.90 1.88
C ASP A 16 -16.13 4.03 0.93
N GLY A 17 -15.53 5.22 1.03
CA GLY A 17 -15.88 6.38 0.22
C GLY A 17 -17.21 7.03 0.58
N GLU A 18 -17.73 6.75 1.79
CA GLU A 18 -18.94 7.33 2.35
C GLU A 18 -18.59 8.14 3.61
N GLY A 19 -19.09 9.38 3.72
CA GLY A 19 -18.81 10.31 4.84
C GLY A 19 -18.24 11.66 4.38
N THR A 20 -18.20 12.67 5.25
CA THR A 20 -17.90 14.07 4.83
C THR A 20 -16.41 14.35 4.56
N ASN A 21 -15.51 13.45 5.01
CA ASN A 21 -14.05 13.54 4.85
C ASN A 21 -13.48 14.93 5.22
N TRP A 22 -13.89 15.45 6.38
CA TRP A 22 -13.46 16.77 6.84
C TRP A 22 -11.95 16.87 7.04
N LEU A 23 -11.30 15.78 7.44
CA LEU A 23 -9.85 15.76 7.57
C LEU A 23 -9.18 15.95 6.21
N GLY A 24 -9.63 15.25 5.16
CA GLY A 24 -9.13 15.43 3.80
C GLY A 24 -9.32 16.87 3.31
N LEU A 25 -10.48 17.45 3.62
CA LEU A 25 -10.83 18.84 3.33
C LEU A 25 -9.83 19.83 3.97
N GLN A 26 -9.58 19.69 5.27
CA GLN A 26 -8.61 20.51 5.99
C GLN A 26 -7.19 20.33 5.44
N LEU A 27 -6.78 19.09 5.13
CA LEU A 27 -5.47 18.81 4.56
C LEU A 27 -5.28 19.49 3.19
N MET A 28 -6.33 19.55 2.36
CA MET A 28 -6.26 20.25 1.08
C MET A 28 -6.07 21.76 1.27
N LEU A 29 -6.73 22.37 2.26
CA LEU A 29 -6.55 23.79 2.59
C LEU A 29 -5.15 24.08 3.14
N VAL A 30 -4.66 23.26 4.08
CA VAL A 30 -3.30 23.39 4.63
C VAL A 30 -2.25 23.20 3.53
N ARG A 31 -2.45 22.24 2.63
CA ARG A 31 -1.55 22.04 1.48
C ARG A 31 -1.48 23.27 0.59
N ASP A 32 -2.61 23.88 0.29
CA ASP A 32 -2.67 25.11 -0.50
C ASP A 32 -1.93 26.26 0.18
N GLN A 33 -2.19 26.46 1.48
CA GLN A 33 -1.50 27.45 2.30
C GLN A 33 0.02 27.26 2.29
N LEU A 34 0.51 26.03 2.54
CA LEU A 34 1.94 25.71 2.56
C LEU A 34 2.58 25.82 1.17
N SER A 35 1.83 25.55 0.10
CA SER A 35 2.32 25.62 -1.27
C SER A 35 2.24 27.03 -1.87
N GLY A 36 1.62 27.99 -1.17
CA GLY A 36 1.28 29.32 -1.72
C GLY A 36 0.27 29.26 -2.88
N ARG A 37 -0.49 28.16 -3.00
CA ARG A 37 -1.48 27.94 -4.05
C ARG A 37 -2.89 28.08 -3.46
N ARG A 38 -3.89 28.27 -4.33
CA ARG A 38 -5.31 28.41 -3.93
C ARG A 38 -6.25 27.52 -4.76
N GLY A 39 -5.72 26.50 -5.43
CA GLY A 39 -6.52 25.65 -6.32
C GLY A 39 -7.59 24.87 -5.55
N TRP A 40 -7.19 24.24 -4.45
CA TRP A 40 -8.12 23.57 -3.55
C TRP A 40 -8.98 24.55 -2.76
N THR A 41 -8.42 25.67 -2.30
CA THR A 41 -9.19 26.70 -1.60
C THR A 41 -10.34 27.21 -2.46
N ASN A 42 -10.08 27.53 -3.73
CA ASN A 42 -11.12 28.03 -4.63
C ASN A 42 -12.13 26.93 -4.97
N PHE A 43 -11.66 25.72 -5.29
CA PHE A 43 -12.53 24.57 -5.58
C PHE A 43 -13.47 24.25 -4.41
N LEU A 44 -12.96 24.27 -3.18
CA LEU A 44 -13.75 23.97 -1.99
C LEU A 44 -14.69 25.13 -1.64
N ALA A 45 -14.29 26.39 -1.89
CA ALA A 45 -15.15 27.55 -1.66
C ALA A 45 -16.43 27.55 -2.52
N GLU A 46 -16.42 26.88 -3.68
CA GLU A 46 -17.60 26.74 -4.53
C GLU A 46 -18.54 25.63 -4.07
N LEU A 47 -18.04 24.68 -3.27
CA LEU A 47 -18.77 23.46 -2.91
C LEU A 47 -19.19 23.42 -1.46
N ILE A 48 -18.45 24.07 -0.57
CA ILE A 48 -18.51 23.86 0.87
C ILE A 48 -18.54 25.21 1.58
N ASP A 49 -19.47 25.33 2.52
CA ASP A 49 -19.49 26.42 3.49
C ASP A 49 -18.29 26.29 4.44
N GLN A 50 -17.37 27.26 4.37
CA GLN A 50 -16.10 27.22 5.10
C GLN A 50 -16.26 27.37 6.61
N ASP A 51 -17.40 27.89 7.07
CA ASP A 51 -17.68 28.05 8.50
C ASP A 51 -18.28 26.76 9.10
N SER A 52 -19.15 26.07 8.35
CA SER A 52 -19.81 24.85 8.81
C SER A 52 -19.16 23.55 8.35
N GLY A 53 -18.28 23.59 7.34
CA GLY A 53 -17.69 22.40 6.71
C GLY A 53 -18.68 21.56 5.90
N THR A 54 -19.92 22.03 5.72
CA THR A 54 -20.96 21.29 5.01
C THR A 54 -21.08 21.71 3.54
N PRO A 55 -21.38 20.78 2.62
CA PRO A 55 -21.66 21.14 1.23
C PRO A 55 -22.90 22.02 1.13
N TYR A 56 -22.91 22.98 0.20
CA TYR A 56 -24.06 23.88 0.00
C TYR A 56 -25.35 23.14 -0.36
N ASP A 57 -25.24 22.07 -1.15
CA ASP A 57 -26.35 21.19 -1.50
C ASP A 57 -25.88 19.76 -1.81
N LYS A 58 -26.83 18.88 -2.16
CA LYS A 58 -26.55 17.49 -2.51
C LYS A 58 -25.68 17.34 -3.76
N HIS A 59 -25.75 18.29 -4.69
CA HIS A 59 -24.92 18.27 -5.89
C HIS A 59 -23.46 18.57 -5.52
N CYS A 60 -23.23 19.61 -4.72
CA CYS A 60 -21.91 19.95 -4.20
C CYS A 60 -21.31 18.81 -3.37
N GLN A 61 -22.14 18.16 -2.55
CA GLN A 61 -21.76 16.94 -1.84
C GLN A 61 -21.30 15.85 -2.80
N PHE A 62 -22.09 15.57 -3.85
CA PHE A 62 -21.74 14.58 -4.85
C PHE A 62 -20.43 14.90 -5.58
N VAL A 63 -20.20 16.16 -5.96
CA VAL A 63 -18.97 16.62 -6.63
C VAL A 63 -17.76 16.39 -5.74
N TRP A 64 -17.83 16.81 -4.47
CA TRP A 64 -16.76 16.54 -3.50
C TRP A 64 -16.49 15.05 -3.34
N GLN A 65 -17.55 14.24 -3.14
CA GLN A 65 -17.40 12.79 -3.01
C GLN A 65 -16.81 12.13 -4.25
N SER A 66 -17.17 12.61 -5.45
CA SER A 66 -16.61 12.12 -6.70
C SER A 66 -15.11 12.41 -6.79
N ALA A 67 -14.68 13.62 -6.38
CA ALA A 67 -13.27 14.00 -6.36
C ALA A 67 -12.45 13.12 -5.39
N VAL A 68 -12.95 12.90 -4.16
CA VAL A 68 -12.31 12.03 -3.18
C VAL A 68 -12.21 10.60 -3.70
N ARG A 69 -13.31 10.03 -4.21
CA ARG A 69 -13.31 8.67 -4.76
C ARG A 69 -12.35 8.53 -5.94
N SER A 70 -12.32 9.51 -6.84
CA SER A 70 -11.40 9.50 -7.99
C SER A 70 -9.94 9.54 -7.53
N ALA A 71 -9.61 10.39 -6.55
CA ALA A 71 -8.25 10.45 -5.99
C ALA A 71 -7.85 9.14 -5.30
N SER A 72 -8.75 8.53 -4.52
CA SER A 72 -8.52 7.23 -3.88
C SER A 72 -8.32 6.13 -4.93
N GLN A 73 -9.15 6.08 -5.97
CA GLN A 73 -9.00 5.11 -7.06
C GLN A 73 -7.67 5.29 -7.82
N ALA A 74 -7.26 6.52 -8.10
CA ALA A 74 -5.98 6.81 -8.75
C ALA A 74 -4.79 6.35 -7.89
N LEU A 75 -4.86 6.54 -6.56
CA LEU A 75 -3.84 6.05 -5.64
C LEU A 75 -3.80 4.52 -5.61
N VAL A 76 -4.96 3.86 -5.50
CA VAL A 76 -5.05 2.39 -5.52
C VAL A 76 -4.46 1.84 -6.80
N HIS A 77 -4.85 2.39 -7.96
CA HIS A 77 -4.31 1.98 -9.25
C HIS A 77 -2.80 2.18 -9.34
N ALA A 78 -2.27 3.32 -8.87
CA ALA A 78 -0.82 3.56 -8.85
C ALA A 78 -0.11 2.55 -7.95
N VAL A 79 -0.64 2.27 -6.75
CA VAL A 79 -0.09 1.28 -5.83
C VAL A 79 -0.13 -0.13 -6.42
N GLU A 80 -1.23 -0.50 -7.09
CA GLU A 80 -1.36 -1.76 -7.81
C GLU A 80 -0.39 -1.87 -8.99
N GLU A 81 -0.16 -0.80 -9.74
CA GLU A 81 0.81 -0.73 -10.82
C GLU A 81 2.26 -0.87 -10.29
N PHE A 82 2.59 -0.16 -9.20
CA PHE A 82 3.86 -0.32 -8.51
C PHE A 82 4.03 -1.73 -7.94
N ALA A 83 2.98 -2.33 -7.37
CA ALA A 83 2.99 -3.69 -6.83
C ALA A 83 3.00 -4.77 -7.93
N GLY A 84 2.39 -4.51 -9.07
CA GLY A 84 2.39 -5.36 -10.27
C GLY A 84 3.73 -5.32 -11.00
N SER A 85 4.40 -4.17 -10.99
CA SER A 85 5.78 -4.03 -11.48
C SER A 85 6.80 -4.76 -10.60
N ALA A 86 6.45 -5.07 -9.34
CA ALA A 86 7.23 -5.94 -8.47
C ALA A 86 6.93 -7.45 -8.68
N GLN A 87 5.97 -7.82 -9.54
CA GLN A 87 5.61 -9.21 -9.86
C GLN A 87 6.31 -9.72 -11.13
N GLY A 88 7.63 -9.58 -11.14
CA GLY A 88 8.54 -10.48 -11.87
C GLY A 88 9.04 -11.65 -11.01
N GLY A 89 8.41 -11.94 -9.87
CA GLY A 89 8.97 -12.86 -8.85
C GLY A 89 7.95 -13.61 -8.00
N ARG A 90 6.78 -13.98 -8.55
CA ARG A 90 5.82 -14.86 -7.85
C ARG A 90 5.65 -16.17 -8.62
N GLY A 91 6.56 -17.11 -8.34
CA GLY A 91 6.46 -18.49 -8.85
C GLY A 91 7.78 -19.23 -8.96
N GLU A 92 8.93 -18.57 -8.81
CA GLU A 92 10.21 -19.28 -8.88
C GLU A 92 10.49 -19.96 -7.53
N VAL A 93 10.39 -21.29 -7.53
CA VAL A 93 10.79 -22.12 -6.40
C VAL A 93 12.20 -21.71 -6.01
N PRO A 94 12.43 -21.26 -4.76
CA PRO A 94 13.75 -20.78 -4.37
C PRO A 94 14.77 -21.91 -4.57
N PRO A 95 15.93 -21.62 -5.18
CA PRO A 95 16.93 -22.65 -5.42
C PRO A 95 17.30 -23.32 -4.11
N ILE A 96 17.28 -24.65 -4.14
CA ILE A 96 17.57 -25.50 -2.99
C ILE A 96 19.09 -25.68 -2.81
N CYS A 97 19.48 -26.00 -1.58
CA CYS A 97 20.86 -26.28 -1.19
C CYS A 97 21.48 -27.33 -2.12
N ARG A 98 22.68 -27.03 -2.63
CA ARG A 98 23.45 -27.93 -3.51
C ARG A 98 23.75 -29.30 -2.90
N ARG A 99 23.82 -29.39 -1.55
CA ARG A 99 24.15 -30.64 -0.84
C ARG A 99 23.08 -31.70 -1.04
N SER A 100 23.49 -32.86 -1.57
CA SER A 100 22.66 -34.05 -1.68
C SER A 100 21.98 -34.41 -0.35
N GLY A 101 20.65 -34.52 -0.37
CA GLY A 101 19.83 -34.80 0.80
C GLY A 101 19.41 -33.58 1.63
N CYS A 102 19.72 -32.35 1.20
CA CYS A 102 19.28 -31.12 1.87
C CYS A 102 18.22 -30.38 1.04
N ASN A 103 16.97 -30.36 1.50
CA ASN A 103 15.86 -29.66 0.82
C ASN A 103 15.62 -28.22 1.33
N ARG A 104 16.61 -27.61 1.97
CA ARG A 104 16.51 -26.24 2.47
C ARG A 104 16.86 -25.25 1.35
N PRO A 105 16.20 -24.07 1.27
CA PRO A 105 16.59 -23.04 0.33
C PRO A 105 18.03 -22.57 0.57
N THR A 106 18.68 -22.09 -0.49
CA THR A 106 20.01 -21.48 -0.39
C THR A 106 19.98 -20.20 0.44
N TRP A 107 21.07 -19.90 1.14
CA TRP A 107 21.14 -18.76 2.05
C TRP A 107 20.97 -17.40 1.34
N ASN A 108 21.33 -17.34 0.06
CA ASN A 108 21.29 -16.13 -0.78
C ASN A 108 20.31 -16.22 -1.96
N GLY A 109 19.51 -17.29 -2.04
CA GLY A 109 18.57 -17.48 -3.14
C GLY A 109 19.23 -17.68 -4.51
N ARG A 110 20.51 -18.09 -4.59
CA ARG A 110 21.19 -18.36 -5.87
C ARG A 110 21.29 -19.86 -6.15
N PRO A 111 21.05 -20.32 -7.39
CA PRO A 111 21.26 -21.71 -7.77
C PRO A 111 22.70 -22.18 -7.51
N GLY A 112 22.86 -23.41 -7.03
CA GLY A 112 24.18 -24.01 -6.77
C GLY A 112 24.87 -23.57 -5.47
N GLU A 113 24.21 -22.76 -4.63
CA GLU A 113 24.69 -22.39 -3.30
C GLU A 113 24.23 -23.36 -2.21
N TYR A 114 24.72 -23.15 -0.99
CA TYR A 114 24.35 -23.97 0.18
C TYR A 114 23.33 -23.24 1.06
N CYS A 115 22.67 -23.94 1.98
CA CYS A 115 21.84 -23.29 3.00
C CYS A 115 22.67 -22.77 4.19
N SER A 116 23.89 -23.31 4.40
CA SER A 116 24.79 -22.93 5.49
C SER A 116 26.24 -23.36 5.23
N ARG A 117 27.18 -22.82 6.03
CA ARG A 117 28.60 -23.24 6.03
C ARG A 117 28.77 -24.73 6.35
N THR A 118 27.90 -25.29 7.19
CA THR A 118 27.90 -26.72 7.52
C THR A 118 27.62 -27.58 6.29
N CYS A 119 26.65 -27.19 5.47
CA CYS A 119 26.38 -27.93 4.22
C CYS A 119 27.48 -27.73 3.18
N ARG A 120 28.11 -26.55 3.15
CA ARG A 120 29.28 -26.27 2.30
C ARG A 120 30.49 -27.14 2.66
N GLY A 121 30.79 -27.31 3.95
CA GLY A 121 31.92 -28.13 4.41
C GLY A 121 31.69 -29.64 4.30
N ALA A 122 30.43 -30.09 4.28
CA ALA A 122 30.09 -31.51 4.25
C ALA A 122 30.23 -32.17 2.86
N GLU A 123 30.32 -31.40 1.76
CA GLU A 123 30.53 -31.98 0.41
C GLU A 123 31.96 -32.48 0.16
N GLY A 124 32.94 -32.03 0.95
CA GLY A 124 34.33 -32.51 0.88
C GLY A 124 34.63 -33.72 1.78
N GLY A 125 33.66 -34.18 2.58
CA GLY A 125 33.82 -35.26 3.55
C GLY A 125 33.00 -36.47 3.18
N GLY A 126 33.53 -37.31 2.30
CA GLY A 126 32.97 -38.63 1.99
C GLY A 126 32.69 -39.40 3.28
N ARG A 127 31.42 -39.71 3.52
CA ARG A 127 31.01 -40.65 4.56
C ARG A 127 31.44 -42.04 4.11
N ALA A 128 32.45 -42.59 4.78
CA ALA A 128 32.78 -44.01 4.71
C ALA A 128 31.53 -44.87 4.96
N PRO A 129 31.39 -46.03 4.30
CA PRO A 129 30.26 -46.92 4.53
C PRO A 129 30.32 -47.43 5.97
N VAL A 130 29.17 -47.39 6.65
CA VAL A 130 28.98 -48.09 7.92
C VAL A 130 28.72 -49.56 7.60
N ASN A 131 29.51 -50.45 8.20
CA ASN A 131 29.29 -51.89 8.27
C ASN A 131 28.22 -52.15 9.35
#